data_AF-A0A0F9JSA1-F1
#
_entry.id   AF-A0A0F9JSA1-F1
#
_cell.length_a   1.000
_cell.length_b   1.000
_cell.length_c   1.000
_cell.angle_alpha   90.00
_cell.angle_beta   90.00
_cell.angle_gamma   90.00
#
_symmetry.space_group_name_H-M   'P 1'
#
loop_
_entity.id
_entity.type
_entity.pdbx_description
1 polymer ?
#
loop_
_entity_poly.entity_id
_entity_poly.type
_entity_poly.pdbx_seq_one_letter_code
_entity_poly.pdbx_strand_id
1 'polypeptide(L)'
;HTGNNLKAVRRQFALLKKHGVSPTALIWIHANKSDNDRQLLSVASSGAWVSLDGVDPYNIDEYVDRIALFKKNFLLHKVLLSHDGNSFPRGAAIRQYHAIAEILLPKLRELGYSEAEIHQLTVENPRNAYTVRVRSL
;
A
#
# COMPACT_ATOMS: atom_id res chain seq x y z
N HIS A 1 -1.72 7.27 -9.00
CA HIS A 1 -0.26 7.28 -9.22
C HIS A 1 0.24 8.70 -9.02
N THR A 2 0.76 9.00 -7.83
CA THR A 2 1.13 10.37 -7.45
C THR A 2 2.46 10.44 -6.72
N GLY A 3 3.00 9.31 -6.23
CA GLY A 3 4.24 9.31 -5.45
C GLY A 3 4.13 10.22 -4.23
N ASN A 4 5.20 10.99 -3.96
CA ASN A 4 5.23 12.01 -2.91
C ASN A 4 4.54 13.34 -3.29
N ASN A 5 3.78 13.41 -4.39
CA ASN A 5 3.07 14.65 -4.74
C ASN A 5 1.79 14.82 -3.90
N LEU A 6 1.98 15.28 -2.66
CA LEU A 6 0.90 15.45 -1.67
C LEU A 6 -0.20 16.40 -2.14
N LYS A 7 0.15 17.43 -2.93
CA LYS A 7 -0.83 18.36 -3.53
C LYS A 7 -1.72 17.63 -4.54
N ALA A 8 -1.13 16.79 -5.39
CA ALA A 8 -1.89 15.99 -6.36
C ALA A 8 -2.81 14.97 -5.66
N VAL A 9 -2.32 14.28 -4.62
CA VAL A 9 -3.12 13.36 -3.80
C VAL A 9 -4.34 14.06 -3.24
N ARG A 10 -4.16 15.19 -2.53
CA ARG A 10 -5.26 15.94 -1.93
C ARG A 10 -6.26 16.43 -2.99
N ARG A 11 -5.78 16.88 -4.16
CA ARG A 11 -6.65 17.35 -5.24
C ARG A 11 -7.48 16.22 -5.86
N GLN A 12 -6.89 15.04 -6.06
CA GLN A 12 -7.62 13.87 -6.55
C GLN A 12 -8.71 13.43 -5.56
N PHE A 13 -8.38 13.37 -4.27
CA PHE A 13 -9.34 13.03 -3.22
C PHE A 13 -10.49 14.05 -3.15
N ALA A 14 -10.18 15.34 -3.16
CA ALA A 14 -11.19 16.39 -3.13
C ALA A 14 -12.12 16.35 -4.36
N LEU A 15 -11.57 16.09 -5.54
CA LEU A 15 -12.35 15.95 -6.78
C LEU A 15 -13.32 14.77 -6.70
N LEU A 16 -12.84 13.60 -6.28
CA LEU A 16 -13.67 12.40 -6.21
C LEU A 16 -14.75 12.54 -5.14
N LYS A 17 -14.41 13.13 -3.98
CA LYS A 17 -15.39 13.46 -2.95
C LYS A 17 -16.47 14.44 -3.46
N LYS A 18 -16.09 15.46 -4.23
CA LYS A 18 -17.04 16.40 -4.86
C LYS A 18 -18.06 15.68 -5.77
N HIS A 19 -17.66 14.56 -6.37
CA HIS A 19 -18.50 13.73 -7.22
C HIS A 19 -19.15 12.55 -6.49
N GLY A 20 -19.20 12.56 -5.15
CA GLY A 20 -19.92 11.55 -4.36
C GLY A 20 -19.17 10.23 -4.17
N VAL A 21 -17.87 10.15 -4.51
CA VAL A 21 -17.07 8.94 -4.38
C VAL A 21 -16.48 8.85 -2.97
N SER A 22 -16.69 7.72 -2.30
CA SER A 22 -16.11 7.43 -0.98
C SER A 22 -14.59 7.28 -1.06
N PRO A 23 -13.82 7.77 -0.07
CA PRO A 23 -12.37 7.51 0.00
C PRO A 23 -12.01 6.03 0.00
N THR A 24 -12.93 5.14 0.43
CA THR A 24 -12.74 3.68 0.40
C THR A 24 -12.58 3.10 -1.00
N ALA A 25 -12.91 3.88 -2.05
CA ALA A 25 -12.69 3.55 -3.45
C ALA A 25 -11.29 3.94 -3.96
N LEU A 26 -10.51 4.66 -3.16
CA LEU A 26 -9.27 5.29 -3.61
C LEU A 26 -8.05 4.50 -3.18
N ILE A 27 -7.13 4.29 -4.11
CA ILE A 27 -5.82 3.70 -3.86
C ILE A 27 -4.74 4.73 -4.17
N TRP A 28 -3.99 5.15 -3.16
CA TRP A 28 -2.81 5.99 -3.34
C TRP A 28 -1.63 5.12 -3.75
N ILE A 29 -1.37 5.10 -5.06
CA ILE A 29 -0.24 4.42 -5.68
C ILE A 29 1.06 5.21 -5.48
N HIS A 30 2.12 4.48 -5.15
CA HIS A 30 3.47 4.90 -4.77
C HIS A 30 3.52 5.71 -3.48
N ALA A 31 2.65 5.36 -2.53
CA ALA A 31 2.57 6.05 -1.26
C ALA A 31 3.83 5.82 -0.39
N ASN A 32 4.55 4.72 -0.60
CA ASN A 32 5.87 4.47 0.03
C ASN A 32 6.89 5.59 -0.19
N LYS A 33 6.75 6.39 -1.28
CA LYS A 33 7.63 7.54 -1.54
C LYS A 33 7.35 8.76 -0.65
N SER A 34 6.26 8.75 0.13
CA SER A 34 5.91 9.84 1.04
C SER A 34 6.83 9.84 2.26
N ASP A 35 7.52 10.95 2.50
CA ASP A 35 8.33 11.21 3.70
C ASP A 35 7.48 11.72 4.89
N ASN A 36 6.19 11.95 4.68
CA ASN A 36 5.28 12.46 5.71
C ASN A 36 4.35 11.36 6.27
N ASP A 37 4.75 10.75 7.37
CA ASP A 37 3.99 9.69 8.06
C ASP A 37 2.60 10.16 8.50
N ARG A 38 2.49 11.39 9.01
CA ARG A 38 1.20 11.95 9.42
C ARG A 38 0.22 11.99 8.26
N GLN A 39 0.69 12.29 7.06
CA GLN A 39 -0.15 12.30 5.88
C GLN A 39 -0.52 10.89 5.42
N LEU A 40 0.41 9.94 5.44
CA LEU A 40 0.13 8.55 5.12
C LEU A 40 -0.98 7.99 6.01
N LEU A 41 -0.85 8.17 7.32
CA LEU A 41 -1.84 7.75 8.30
C LEU A 41 -3.16 8.49 8.12
N SER A 42 -3.14 9.81 7.88
CA SER A 42 -4.36 10.60 7.63
C SER A 42 -5.14 10.10 6.40
N VAL A 43 -4.44 9.76 5.31
CA VAL A 43 -5.08 9.22 4.11
C VAL A 43 -5.69 7.85 4.40
N ALA A 44 -4.96 6.95 5.05
CA ALA A 44 -5.50 5.64 5.41
C ALA A 44 -6.70 5.73 6.36
N SER A 45 -6.62 6.59 7.39
CA SER A 45 -7.73 6.84 8.33
C SER A 45 -8.98 7.41 7.66
N SER A 46 -8.84 8.10 6.52
CA SER A 46 -10.00 8.56 5.73
C SER A 46 -10.76 7.41 5.05
N GLY A 47 -10.20 6.20 5.05
CA GLY A 47 -10.76 4.99 4.44
C GLY A 47 -10.05 4.55 3.17
N ALA A 48 -9.19 5.38 2.60
CA ALA A 48 -8.43 5.07 1.38
C ALA A 48 -7.32 4.04 1.61
N TRP A 49 -6.93 3.38 0.54
CA TRP A 49 -5.85 2.40 0.51
C TRP A 49 -4.51 3.09 0.26
N VAL A 50 -3.48 2.63 0.95
CA VAL A 50 -2.09 3.06 0.80
C VAL A 50 -1.32 1.93 0.15
N SER A 51 -0.84 2.14 -1.08
CA SER A 51 -0.01 1.15 -1.77
C SER A 51 1.46 1.40 -1.48
N LEU A 52 2.08 0.47 -0.76
CA LEU A 52 3.52 0.41 -0.55
C LEU A 52 4.11 -0.43 -1.69
N ASP A 53 4.49 0.27 -2.76
CA ASP A 53 4.93 -0.35 -4.00
C ASP A 53 6.46 -0.37 -4.08
N GLY A 54 7.04 -1.26 -4.88
CA GLY A 54 8.48 -1.29 -5.12
C GLY A 54 9.30 -2.18 -4.19
N VAL A 55 8.68 -3.14 -3.51
CA VAL A 55 9.39 -4.11 -2.66
C VAL A 55 10.45 -4.86 -3.47
N ASP A 56 11.67 -4.96 -2.95
CA ASP A 56 12.76 -5.79 -3.48
C ASP A 56 13.64 -6.35 -2.36
N PRO A 57 14.60 -7.26 -2.66
CA PRO A 57 15.45 -7.86 -1.64
C PRO A 57 16.34 -6.90 -0.86
N TYR A 58 16.57 -5.67 -1.36
CA TYR A 58 17.53 -4.73 -0.79
C TYR A 58 16.89 -3.67 0.11
N ASN A 59 15.55 -3.56 0.09
CA ASN A 59 14.82 -2.54 0.86
C ASN A 59 13.86 -3.11 1.91
N ILE A 60 13.95 -4.40 2.22
CA ILE A 60 13.00 -5.11 3.11
C ILE A 60 12.79 -4.41 4.45
N ASP A 61 13.87 -3.93 5.09
CA ASP A 61 13.78 -3.27 6.40
C ASP A 61 12.96 -1.96 6.32
N GLU A 62 13.06 -1.20 5.22
CA GLU A 62 12.24 -0.01 5.01
C GLU A 62 10.75 -0.36 4.94
N TYR A 63 10.39 -1.48 4.31
CA TYR A 63 9.00 -1.94 4.24
C TYR A 63 8.51 -2.50 5.57
N VAL A 64 9.37 -3.18 6.33
CA VAL A 64 9.07 -3.61 7.71
C VAL A 64 8.71 -2.39 8.57
N ASP A 65 9.52 -1.33 8.52
CA ASP A 65 9.28 -0.10 9.29
C ASP A 65 7.97 0.58 8.86
N ARG A 66 7.71 0.65 7.55
CA ARG A 66 6.44 1.18 7.03
C ARG A 66 5.26 0.36 7.50
N ILE A 67 5.30 -0.96 7.41
CA ILE A 67 4.20 -1.83 7.86
C ILE A 67 3.99 -1.69 9.38
N ALA A 68 5.07 -1.60 10.16
CA ALA A 68 5.02 -1.39 11.60
C ALA A 68 4.36 -0.05 11.96
N LEU A 69 4.64 1.02 11.22
CA LEU A 69 3.97 2.31 11.37
C LEU A 69 2.44 2.17 11.23
N PHE A 70 1.95 1.48 10.21
CA PHE A 70 0.51 1.27 10.01
C PHE A 70 -0.10 0.34 11.08
N LYS A 71 0.60 -0.74 11.46
CA LYS A 71 0.16 -1.64 12.53
C LYS A 71 0.02 -0.93 13.87
N LYS A 72 1.02 -0.14 14.28
CA LYS A 72 1.01 0.64 15.53
C LYS A 72 -0.16 1.63 15.60
N ASN A 73 -0.65 2.09 14.46
CA ASN A 73 -1.77 3.02 14.34
C ASN A 73 -3.10 2.33 13.97
N PHE A 74 -3.20 1.00 14.09
CA PHE A 74 -4.42 0.22 13.79
C PHE A 74 -4.92 0.33 12.34
N LEU A 75 -4.03 0.64 11.40
CA LEU A 75 -4.35 0.90 9.98
C LEU A 75 -3.76 -0.16 9.04
N LEU A 76 -3.30 -1.31 9.56
CA LEU A 76 -2.76 -2.40 8.74
C LEU A 76 -3.74 -2.87 7.65
N HIS A 77 -5.04 -2.81 7.94
CA HIS A 77 -6.14 -3.17 7.04
C HIS A 77 -6.32 -2.19 5.85
N LYS A 78 -5.47 -1.17 5.72
CA LYS A 78 -5.45 -0.20 4.60
C LYS A 78 -4.19 -0.26 3.75
N VAL A 79 -3.27 -1.17 4.06
CA VAL A 79 -1.99 -1.32 3.37
C VAL A 79 -2.11 -2.31 2.21
N LEU A 80 -1.61 -1.93 1.04
CA LEU A 80 -1.37 -2.84 -0.08
C LEU A 80 0.14 -2.94 -0.32
N LEU A 81 0.60 -4.12 -0.76
CA LEU A 81 2.01 -4.38 -1.08
C LEU A 81 2.14 -4.72 -2.55
N SER A 82 3.20 -4.24 -3.19
CA SER A 82 3.50 -4.55 -4.60
C SER A 82 4.99 -4.40 -4.91
N HIS A 83 5.47 -5.09 -5.93
CA HIS A 83 6.84 -4.93 -6.45
C HIS A 83 6.98 -3.77 -7.44
N ASP A 84 5.88 -3.26 -8.00
CA ASP A 84 5.92 -2.26 -9.08
C ASP A 84 6.85 -2.67 -10.25
N GLY A 85 6.88 -3.96 -10.56
CA GLY A 85 7.74 -4.51 -11.59
C GLY A 85 7.07 -4.48 -12.96
N ASN A 86 7.80 -4.05 -13.98
CA ASN A 86 7.37 -4.18 -15.37
C ASN A 86 7.79 -5.56 -15.92
N SER A 87 6.84 -6.34 -16.41
CA SER A 87 7.09 -7.65 -17.03
C SER A 87 7.71 -7.54 -18.43
N PHE A 88 7.70 -6.35 -19.05
CA PHE A 88 8.29 -6.08 -20.37
C PHE A 88 9.25 -4.87 -20.35
N PRO A 89 10.41 -5.00 -19.67
CA PRO A 89 11.43 -3.97 -19.73
C PRO A 89 11.99 -3.83 -21.15
N ARG A 90 12.21 -2.59 -21.61
CA ARG A 90 12.77 -2.29 -22.95
C ARG A 90 14.28 -2.61 -23.00
N GLY A 91 14.63 -3.89 -23.00
CA GLY A 91 16.01 -4.39 -23.08
C GLY A 91 16.75 -4.49 -21.74
N ALA A 92 16.09 -4.19 -20.61
CA ALA A 92 16.64 -4.44 -19.27
C ALA A 92 16.20 -5.81 -18.73
N ALA A 93 16.79 -6.25 -17.63
CA ALA A 93 16.40 -7.49 -16.96
C ALA A 93 14.96 -7.39 -16.40
N ILE A 94 14.22 -8.50 -16.46
CA ILE A 94 12.90 -8.62 -15.85
C ILE A 94 13.06 -8.52 -14.32
N ARG A 95 12.28 -7.62 -13.70
CA ARG A 95 12.23 -7.54 -12.24
C ARG A 95 11.56 -8.79 -11.70
N GLN A 96 12.19 -9.42 -10.71
CA GLN A 96 11.64 -10.61 -10.07
C GLN A 96 10.54 -10.23 -9.05
N TYR A 97 9.58 -11.13 -8.85
CA TYR A 97 8.39 -10.92 -8.00
C TYR A 97 8.41 -11.77 -6.72
N HIS A 98 9.57 -12.26 -6.30
CA HIS A 98 9.71 -13.16 -5.14
C HIS A 98 9.84 -12.42 -3.80
N ALA A 99 10.35 -11.17 -3.80
CA ALA A 99 10.79 -10.48 -2.57
C ALA A 99 9.72 -10.39 -1.46
N ILE A 100 8.46 -10.15 -1.82
CA ILE A 100 7.35 -10.16 -0.85
C ILE A 100 7.21 -11.55 -0.23
N ALA A 101 7.01 -12.59 -1.04
CA ALA A 101 6.68 -13.93 -0.56
C ALA A 101 7.84 -14.62 0.16
N GLU A 102 9.06 -14.47 -0.37
CA GLU A 102 10.24 -15.22 0.08
C GLU A 102 11.10 -14.48 1.12
N ILE A 103 10.93 -13.16 1.27
CA ILE A 103 11.80 -12.37 2.15
C ILE A 103 10.98 -11.53 3.14
N LEU A 104 10.10 -10.66 2.64
CA LEU A 104 9.33 -9.75 3.49
C LEU A 104 8.39 -10.52 4.44
N LEU A 105 7.60 -11.47 3.93
CA LEU A 105 6.64 -12.20 4.76
C LEU A 105 7.34 -13.08 5.83
N PRO A 106 8.41 -13.85 5.52
CA PRO A 106 9.21 -14.51 6.55
C PRO A 106 9.75 -13.55 7.61
N LYS A 107 10.31 -12.40 7.19
CA LYS A 107 10.83 -11.39 8.12
C LYS A 107 9.74 -10.85 9.07
N LEU A 108 8.54 -10.57 8.56
CA LEU A 108 7.42 -10.14 9.40
C LEU A 108 7.02 -11.21 10.43
N ARG A 109 7.04 -12.50 10.05
CA ARG A 109 6.76 -13.60 10.99
C ARG A 109 7.81 -13.69 12.09
N GLU A 110 9.10 -13.56 11.76
CA GLU A 110 10.18 -13.51 12.75
C GLU A 110 9.99 -12.35 13.75
N LEU A 111 9.43 -11.23 13.28
CA LEU A 111 9.09 -10.06 14.10
C LEU A 111 7.75 -10.20 14.85
N GLY A 112 7.14 -11.38 14.84
CA GLY A 112 5.94 -11.69 15.62
C GLY A 112 4.62 -11.22 14.99
N TYR A 113 4.58 -10.97 13.68
CA TYR A 113 3.29 -10.79 12.99
C TYR A 113 2.55 -12.13 12.95
N SER A 114 1.27 -12.09 13.30
CA SER A 114 0.42 -13.28 13.27
C SER A 114 0.05 -13.67 11.83
N GLU A 115 -0.30 -14.94 11.61
CA GLU A 115 -0.81 -15.36 10.30
C GLU A 115 -2.08 -14.60 9.89
N ALA A 116 -2.89 -14.14 10.85
CA ALA A 116 -4.04 -13.28 10.55
C ALA A 116 -3.61 -11.92 9.96
N GLU A 117 -2.51 -11.34 10.44
CA GLU A 117 -1.97 -10.08 9.91
C GLU A 117 -1.29 -10.29 8.55
N ILE A 118 -0.60 -11.41 8.36
CA ILE A 118 -0.05 -11.80 7.06
C ILE A 118 -1.19 -11.99 6.05
N HIS A 119 -2.24 -12.72 6.43
CA HIS A 119 -3.44 -12.92 5.64
C HIS A 119 -4.19 -11.59 5.36
N GLN A 120 -4.21 -10.67 6.33
CA GLN A 120 -4.75 -9.33 6.12
C GLN A 120 -4.02 -8.61 4.98
N LEU A 121 -2.68 -8.57 5.02
CA LEU A 121 -1.86 -7.89 4.02
C LEU A 121 -1.94 -8.51 2.62
N THR A 122 -2.01 -9.85 2.57
CA THR A 122 -1.83 -10.61 1.31
C THR A 122 -3.12 -11.07 0.66
N VAL A 123 -4.22 -11.17 1.42
CA VAL A 123 -5.50 -11.68 0.93
C VAL A 123 -6.62 -10.68 1.18
N GLU A 124 -6.88 -10.31 2.43
CA GLU A 124 -8.07 -9.51 2.74
C GLU A 124 -7.96 -8.08 2.22
N ASN A 125 -6.80 -7.44 2.36
CA ASN A 125 -6.58 -6.09 1.83
C ASN A 125 -6.77 -6.05 0.30
N PRO A 126 -6.06 -6.84 -0.52
CA PRO A 126 -6.26 -6.82 -1.96
C PRO A 126 -7.68 -7.24 -2.36
N ARG A 127 -8.27 -8.26 -1.70
CA ARG A 127 -9.68 -8.64 -1.92
C ARG A 127 -10.61 -7.44 -1.72
N ASN A 128 -10.50 -6.75 -0.60
CA ASN A 128 -11.37 -5.62 -0.26
C ASN A 128 -11.13 -4.37 -1.12
N ALA A 129 -9.88 -4.14 -1.52
CA ALA A 129 -9.51 -3.02 -2.39
C ALA A 129 -10.07 -3.22 -3.81
N TYR A 130 -9.89 -4.41 -4.39
CA TYR A 130 -10.19 -4.68 -5.80
C TYR A 130 -11.57 -5.27 -6.06
N THR A 131 -12.32 -5.67 -5.03
CA THR A 131 -13.73 -6.09 -5.21
C THR A 131 -14.53 -4.98 -5.89
N VAL A 132 -15.22 -5.34 -6.98
CA VAL A 132 -16.08 -4.45 -7.75
C VAL A 132 -17.36 -4.20 -6.93
N ARG A 133 -17.53 -2.96 -6.47
CA ARG A 133 -18.74 -2.49 -5.78
C ARG A 133 -18.83 -0.98 -5.84
N VAL A 134 -20.05 -0.46 -5.80
CA VAL A 134 -20.28 0.98 -5.64
C VAL A 134 -19.82 1.39 -4.24
N ARG A 135 -19.08 2.50 -4.17
CA ARG A 135 -18.55 3.09 -2.93
C ARG A 135 -18.86 4.58 -2.95
N SER A 136 -20.07 4.95 -2.55
CA SER A 136 -20.53 6.35 -2.45
C SER A 136 -20.35 6.90 -1.04
N LEU A 137 -20.32 8.23 -0.93
CA LEU A 137 -20.35 8.97 0.33
C LEU A 137 -21.67 8.81 1.08
#